data_AF-A0A1V5ZLP9-F1
#
_entry.id   AF-A0A1V5ZLP9-F1
#
_cell.length_a   1.000
_cell.length_b   1.000
_cell.length_c   1.000
_cell.angle_alpha   90.00
_cell.angle_beta   90.00
_cell.angle_gamma   90.00
#
_symmetry.space_group_name_H-M   'P 1'
#
loop_
_entity.id
_entity.type
_entity.pdbx_description
1 polymer ?
#
loop_
_entity_poly.entity_id
_entity_poly.type
_entity_poly.pdbx_seq_one_letter_code
_entity_poly.pdbx_strand_id
1 'polypeptide(L)'
;MYKVFAGENFASIDKTETFKTEEKEEVNTLAFVLENKSLQILINDELLYDEVEDLVNDQPKKLQTLEKLNKFIFLITEEYKKVEKQKKEKEQKNKIK
;
A
#
# COMPACT_ATOMS: atom_id res chain seq x y z
N MET A 1 3.53 -4.18 -13.01
CA MET A 1 4.67 -4.18 -12.06
C MET A 1 4.24 -3.41 -10.82
N TYR A 2 4.66 -3.81 -9.61
CA TYR A 2 4.39 -3.04 -8.39
C TYR A 2 5.68 -2.41 -7.87
N LYS A 3 5.63 -1.13 -7.47
CA LYS A 3 6.70 -0.44 -6.74
C LYS A 3 6.13 0.10 -5.44
N VAL A 4 6.90 0.00 -4.35
CA VAL A 4 6.47 0.43 -3.02
C VAL A 4 7.42 1.52 -2.53
N PHE A 5 6.86 2.62 -2.06
CA PHE A 5 7.58 3.71 -1.43
C PHE A 5 7.11 3.87 0.01
N ALA A 6 8.03 4.13 0.92
CA ALA A 6 7.72 4.35 2.33
C ALA A 6 8.65 5.42 2.91
N GLY A 7 8.06 6.34 3.64
CA GLY A 7 8.70 7.40 4.41
C GLY A 7 8.08 7.49 5.81
N GLU A 8 8.45 8.52 6.56
CA GLU A 8 8.06 8.65 7.98
C GLU A 8 6.55 8.81 8.17
N ASN A 9 5.88 9.59 7.32
CA ASN A 9 4.43 9.87 7.39
C ASN A 9 3.71 9.54 6.07
N PHE A 10 4.31 8.67 5.26
CA PHE A 10 3.84 8.40 3.91
C PHE A 10 4.18 6.98 3.49
N ALA A 11 3.25 6.30 2.84
CA ALA A 11 3.53 5.09 2.09
C ALA A 11 2.73 5.08 0.79
N SER A 12 3.30 4.60 -0.31
CA SER A 12 2.56 4.40 -1.55
C SER A 12 2.91 3.12 -2.26
N ILE A 13 1.97 2.64 -3.06
CA ILE A 13 2.11 1.50 -3.96
C ILE A 13 1.73 1.97 -5.36
N ASP A 14 2.69 1.93 -6.26
CA ASP A 14 2.46 2.13 -7.69
C ASP A 14 2.24 0.79 -8.36
N LYS A 15 1.13 0.67 -9.08
CA LYS A 15 0.85 -0.43 -10.00
C LYS A 15 0.98 0.10 -11.43
N THR A 16 2.04 -0.34 -12.08
CA THR A 16 2.25 -0.14 -13.51
C THR A 16 1.54 -1.23 -14.31
N GLU A 17 0.59 -0.87 -15.16
CA GLU A 17 -0.03 -1.73 -16.16
C GLU A 17 0.51 -1.39 -17.55
N THR A 18 0.90 -2.40 -18.32
CA THR A 18 1.46 -2.22 -19.66
C THR A 18 0.52 -2.84 -20.68
N PHE A 19 -0.08 -2.01 -21.52
CA PHE A 19 -1.00 -2.42 -22.58
C PHE A 19 -0.21 -2.57 -23.88
N LYS A 20 0.23 -3.81 -24.17
CA LYS A 20 1.05 -4.13 -25.35
C LYS A 20 0.36 -3.78 -26.69
N THR A 21 -0.96 -3.75 -26.71
CA THR A 21 -1.76 -3.42 -27.90
C THR A 21 -1.80 -1.93 -28.22
N GLU A 22 -1.53 -1.09 -27.23
CA GLU A 22 -1.66 0.38 -27.34
C GLU A 22 -0.33 1.10 -27.11
N GLU A 23 0.77 0.36 -26.92
CA GLU A 23 2.07 0.89 -26.47
C GLU A 23 1.95 1.86 -25.28
N LYS A 24 0.97 1.61 -24.41
CA LYS A 24 0.60 2.49 -23.29
C LYS A 24 1.04 1.88 -21.97
N GLU A 25 1.61 2.72 -21.12
CA GLU A 25 1.91 2.40 -19.73
C GLU A 25 1.03 3.28 -18.83
N GLU A 26 0.27 2.65 -17.94
CA GLU A 26 -0.52 3.35 -16.92
C GLU A 26 0.06 3.06 -15.55
N VAL A 27 0.34 4.12 -14.79
CA VAL A 27 0.78 4.01 -13.41
C VAL A 27 -0.38 4.43 -12.52
N ASN A 28 -0.88 3.48 -11.74
CA ASN A 28 -1.89 3.74 -10.72
C ASN A 28 -1.22 3.77 -9.35
N THR A 29 -1.39 4.85 -8.61
CA THR A 29 -0.78 5.04 -7.29
C THR A 29 -1.84 4.94 -6.22
N LEU A 30 -1.62 4.08 -5.23
CA LEU A 30 -2.35 4.09 -3.96
C LEU A 30 -1.42 4.67 -2.90
N ALA A 31 -1.82 5.76 -2.26
CA ALA A 31 -1.03 6.43 -1.22
C ALA A 31 -1.76 6.47 0.13
N PHE A 32 -0.97 6.37 1.19
CA PHE A 32 -1.35 6.52 2.59
C PHE A 32 -0.53 7.67 3.16
N VAL A 33 -1.20 8.74 3.58
CA VAL A 33 -0.56 9.93 4.12
C VAL A 33 -1.03 10.10 5.56
N LEU A 34 -0.08 10.25 6.49
CA LEU A 34 -0.40 10.62 7.87
C LEU A 34 -0.16 12.11 8.03
N GLU A 35 -1.23 12.91 7.99
CA GLU A 35 -1.15 14.37 8.15
C GLU A 35 -2.00 14.80 9.34
N ASN A 36 -1.47 15.67 10.21
CA ASN A 36 -2.19 16.16 11.39
C ASN A 36 -2.77 15.06 12.32
N LYS A 37 -2.08 13.89 12.41
CA LYS A 37 -2.55 12.68 13.12
C LYS A 37 -3.83 12.05 12.53
N SER A 38 -4.15 12.39 11.29
CA SER A 38 -5.21 11.80 10.48
C SER A 38 -4.60 10.96 9.37
N LEU A 39 -5.15 9.77 9.13
CA LEU A 39 -4.81 8.99 7.96
C LEU A 39 -5.67 9.40 6.76
N GLN A 40 -4.99 9.76 5.67
CA GLN A 40 -5.59 9.96 4.37
C GLN A 40 -5.20 8.83 3.43
N ILE A 41 -6.14 8.40 2.58
CA ILE A 41 -5.90 7.42 1.53
C ILE A 41 -6.23 8.06 0.19
N LEU A 42 -5.28 8.02 -0.74
CA LEU A 42 -5.41 8.60 -2.06
C LEU A 42 -5.24 7.54 -3.16
N ILE A 43 -5.98 7.66 -4.24
CA ILE A 43 -5.70 6.96 -5.51
C ILE A 43 -5.45 7.97 -6.60
N ASN A 44 -4.29 7.91 -7.26
CA ASN A 44 -3.90 8.83 -8.32
C ASN A 44 -4.08 10.31 -7.91
N ASP A 45 -3.65 10.63 -6.69
CA ASP A 45 -3.80 11.94 -6.04
C ASP A 45 -5.25 12.37 -5.74
N GLU A 46 -6.26 11.53 -6.01
CA GLU A 46 -7.64 11.75 -5.57
C GLU A 46 -7.84 11.20 -4.15
N LEU A 47 -8.31 12.07 -3.25
CA LEU A 47 -8.64 11.71 -1.86
C LEU A 47 -9.85 10.77 -1.84
N LEU A 48 -9.63 9.53 -1.38
CA LEU A 48 -10.71 8.54 -1.21
C LEU A 48 -11.21 8.45 0.22
N TYR A 49 -10.39 8.89 1.18
CA TYR A 49 -10.70 8.79 2.59
C TYR A 49 -9.90 9.81 3.38
N ASP A 50 -10.57 10.54 4.26
CA ASP A 50 -9.96 11.36 5.31
C ASP A 50 -10.49 10.91 6.68
N GLU A 51 -9.59 10.42 7.53
CA GLU A 51 -9.96 9.94 8.86
C GLU A 51 -10.70 10.99 9.71
N VAL A 52 -10.39 12.29 9.57
CA VAL A 52 -11.06 13.34 10.35
C VAL A 52 -12.47 13.59 9.83
N GLU A 53 -12.67 13.70 8.51
CA GLU A 53 -13.97 14.04 7.96
C GLU A 53 -14.93 12.84 7.94
N ASP A 54 -14.43 11.66 7.59
CA ASP A 54 -15.23 10.47 7.36
C ASP A 54 -15.53 9.69 8.65
N LEU A 55 -14.65 9.72 9.66
CA LEU A 55 -14.90 8.99 10.92
C LEU A 55 -15.72 9.77 11.94
N VAL A 56 -15.74 11.10 11.86
CA VAL A 56 -16.45 11.93 12.85
C VAL A 56 -17.97 11.85 12.66
N ASN A 57 -18.45 11.53 11.45
CA ASN A 57 -19.87 11.68 11.11
C ASN A 57 -20.61 10.39 10.67
N ASP A 58 -19.93 9.27 10.43
CA ASP A 58 -20.58 8.04 9.89
C ASP A 58 -19.97 6.73 10.44
N GLN A 59 -20.63 6.16 11.45
CA GLN A 59 -20.19 4.93 12.14
C GLN A 59 -20.14 3.68 11.24
N PRO A 60 -21.09 3.43 10.32
CA PRO A 60 -20.96 2.39 9.31
C PRO A 60 -19.73 2.54 8.39
N LYS A 61 -19.48 3.75 7.87
CA LYS A 61 -18.29 3.99 7.02
C LYS A 61 -16.99 3.77 7.79
N LYS A 62 -16.95 4.17 9.07
CA LYS A 62 -15.82 3.91 9.97
C LYS A 62 -15.44 2.43 10.03
N LEU A 63 -16.43 1.55 10.22
CA LEU A 63 -16.18 0.11 10.31
C LEU A 63 -15.66 -0.45 8.98
N GLN A 64 -16.23 -0.03 7.85
CA GLN A 64 -15.78 -0.49 6.54
C GLN A 64 -14.36 -0.02 6.22
N THR A 65 -14.00 1.22 6.56
CA THR A 65 -12.63 1.71 6.32
C THR A 65 -11.62 1.00 7.21
N LEU A 66 -11.93 0.81 8.50
CA LEU A 66 -11.07 0.03 9.40
C LEU A 66 -10.88 -1.41 8.91
N GLU A 67 -11.92 -2.05 8.38
CA GLU A 67 -11.82 -3.39 7.81
C GLU A 67 -10.89 -3.43 6.59
N LYS A 68 -11.02 -2.47 5.68
CA LYS A 68 -10.14 -2.33 4.49
C LYS A 68 -8.68 -2.07 4.90
N LEU A 69 -8.44 -1.21 5.88
CA LEU A 69 -7.12 -0.93 6.43
C LEU A 69 -6.49 -2.17 7.07
N ASN A 70 -7.26 -2.89 7.89
CA ASN A 70 -6.78 -4.14 8.52
C ASN A 70 -6.42 -5.19 7.46
N LYS A 71 -7.23 -5.33 6.41
CA LYS A 71 -6.93 -6.23 5.29
C LYS A 71 -5.67 -5.82 4.54
N PHE A 72 -5.46 -4.52 4.35
CA PHE A 72 -4.26 -4.00 3.70
C PHE A 72 -2.99 -4.25 4.54
N ILE A 73 -3.02 -3.94 5.84
CA ILE A 73 -1.92 -4.20 6.78
C ILE A 73 -1.56 -5.69 6.78
N PHE A 74 -2.58 -6.56 6.79
CA PHE A 74 -2.38 -8.00 6.71
C PHE A 74 -1.65 -8.42 5.43
N LEU A 75 -2.08 -7.93 4.27
CA LEU A 75 -1.47 -8.26 2.98
C LEU A 75 -0.01 -7.79 2.89
N ILE A 76 0.30 -6.58 3.37
CA ILE A 76 1.68 -6.09 3.46
C ILE A 76 2.52 -6.98 4.38
N THR A 77 1.99 -7.34 5.54
CA THR A 77 2.71 -8.17 6.52
C THR A 77 3.07 -9.54 5.94
N GLU A 78 2.14 -10.18 5.22
CA GLU A 78 2.39 -11.45 4.56
C GLU A 78 3.44 -11.33 3.46
N GLU A 79 3.41 -10.24 2.68
CA GLU A 79 4.41 -10.03 1.63
C GLU A 79 5.79 -9.73 2.21
N TYR A 80 5.87 -8.98 3.31
CA TYR A 80 7.11 -8.75 4.04
C TYR A 80 7.73 -10.07 4.54
N LYS A 81 6.92 -10.97 5.12
CA LYS A 81 7.38 -12.31 5.56
C LYS A 81 7.93 -13.13 4.40
N LYS A 82 7.31 -13.08 3.21
CA LYS A 82 7.81 -13.77 2.01
C LYS A 82 9.16 -13.21 1.56
N VAL A 83 9.30 -11.88 1.52
CA VAL A 83 10.56 -11.22 1.17
C VAL A 83 11.65 -11.58 2.17
N GLU A 84 11.35 -11.60 3.48
CA GLU A 84 12.29 -11.98 4.52
C GLU A 84 12.74 -13.44 4.38
N LYS A 85 11.80 -14.35 4.11
CA LYS A 85 12.11 -15.77 3.84
C LYS A 85 13.01 -15.93 2.63
N GLN A 86 12.71 -15.25 1.52
CA GLN A 86 13.54 -15.27 0.31
C GLN A 86 14.94 -14.69 0.55
N LYS A 87 15.09 -13.66 1.37
CA LYS A 87 16.40 -13.12 1.78
C LYS A 87 17.22 -14.16 2.55
N LYS A 88 16.62 -14.79 3.57
CA LYS A 88 17.27 -15.85 4.36
C LYS A 88 17.71 -17.04 3.51
N GLU A 89 16.87 -17.47 2.56
CA GLU A 89 17.20 -18.57 1.63
C GLU A 89 18.36 -18.21 0.69
N LYS A 90 18.43 -16.96 0.20
CA LYS A 90 19.56 -16.47 -0.61
C LYS A 90 20.85 -16.39 0.18
N GLU A 91 20.81 -15.90 1.42
CA GLU A 91 21.98 -15.84 2.31
C GLU A 91 22.52 -17.22 2.66
N GLN A 92 21.65 -18.21 2.90
CA GLN A 92 22.07 -19.58 3.13
C GLN A 92 22.69 -20.22 1.88
N LYS A 93 22.13 -19.99 0.69
CA LYS A 93 22.72 -20.49 -0.57
C LYS A 93 24.09 -19.87 -0.87
N ASN A 94 24.33 -18.62 -0.49
CA ASN A 94 25.62 -17.96 -0.67
C ASN A 94 26.67 -18.36 0.37
N LYS A 95 26.28 -18.92 1.53
CA LYS A 95 27.21 -19.47 2.52
C LYS A 95 27.67 -20.91 2.24
N ILE A 96 27.02 -21.61 1.31
CA ILE A 96 27.30 -23.02 0.96
C ILE A 96 28.09 -23.13 -0.36
N LYS A 97 28.45 -21.99 -0.99
CA LYS A 97 29.43 -21.91 -2.09
C LYS A 97 30.75 -21.38 -1.56
#